data_AF-N1ZGJ8-F1
#
_entry.id   AF-N1ZGJ8-F1
#
_cell.length_a   1.000
_cell.length_b   1.000
_cell.length_c   1.000
_cell.angle_alpha   90.00
_cell.angle_beta   90.00
_cell.angle_gamma   90.00
#
_symmetry.space_group_name_H-M   'P 1'
#
loop_
_entity.id
_entity.type
_entity.pdbx_description
1 polymer ?
#
loop_
_entity_poly.entity_id
_entity_poly.type
_entity_poly.pdbx_seq_one_letter_code
_entity_poly.pdbx_strand_id
1 'polypeptide(L)'
;MSNKKCIPIKKNLISYMSKYFADFLFVGNHSNFYAFRRENECEIYDYIIIQKEFFDGILSVIITEVSSCYNKNYRAIPHFTVGYDTDIATLITAKNTYNTATGWHNIESKAEQLNDLFELIKKDIDNYVMDYFEKCHKKINSDKYMTVMNCYVQAQFKMLCDNEINSIKQYLVDVNKAYSAYRKMCKKTGAIETIEYFDIIPVHTIVQKWLVDIQKALNDCYLSKSIKMQMIKNITVLFRDNFNFYHL
;
A
#
# COMPACT_ATOMS: atom_id res chain seq x y z
N MET A 1 -11.88 10.47 -48.54
CA MET A 1 -10.89 10.74 -47.48
C MET A 1 -10.03 9.50 -47.32
N SER A 2 -8.70 9.60 -47.41
CA SER A 2 -7.82 8.46 -47.16
C SER A 2 -7.91 8.09 -45.69
N ASN A 3 -8.29 6.84 -45.38
CA ASN A 3 -8.26 6.33 -44.01
C ASN A 3 -6.80 6.31 -43.55
N LYS A 4 -6.40 7.31 -42.75
CA LYS A 4 -5.10 7.34 -42.09
C LYS A 4 -4.99 6.08 -41.23
N LYS A 5 -3.84 5.39 -41.29
CA LYS A 5 -3.60 4.16 -40.52
C LYS A 5 -2.79 4.48 -39.29
N CYS A 6 -3.19 3.88 -38.16
CA CYS A 6 -2.43 3.97 -36.92
C CYS A 6 -1.15 3.11 -36.99
N ILE A 7 -0.03 3.66 -36.54
CA ILE A 7 1.21 2.89 -36.38
C ILE A 7 1.08 1.80 -35.29
N PRO A 8 1.72 0.64 -35.47
CA PRO A 8 1.74 -0.40 -34.44
C PRO A 8 2.66 0.01 -33.30
N ILE A 9 2.13 0.10 -32.08
CA ILE A 9 2.92 0.53 -30.91
C ILE A 9 3.24 -0.59 -29.93
N LYS A 10 2.47 -1.70 -29.93
CA LYS A 10 2.54 -2.74 -28.89
C LYS A 10 3.97 -3.24 -28.66
N LYS A 11 4.67 -3.68 -29.71
CA LYS A 11 6.03 -4.22 -29.59
C LYS A 11 7.02 -3.15 -29.10
N ASN A 12 6.91 -1.93 -29.61
CA ASN A 12 7.79 -0.83 -29.25
C ASN A 12 7.57 -0.40 -27.80
N LEU A 13 6.31 -0.28 -27.36
CA LEU A 13 5.96 0.02 -25.98
C LEU A 13 6.47 -1.07 -25.02
N ILE A 14 6.28 -2.36 -25.36
CA ILE A 14 6.79 -3.47 -24.53
C ILE A 14 8.32 -3.41 -24.44
N SER A 15 9.01 -3.23 -25.57
CA SER A 15 10.47 -3.13 -25.60
C SER A 15 10.97 -1.93 -24.79
N TYR A 16 10.27 -0.80 -24.88
CA TYR A 16 10.61 0.41 -24.17
C TYR A 16 10.40 0.23 -22.65
N MET A 17 9.22 -0.24 -22.23
CA MET A 17 8.94 -0.55 -20.83
C MET A 17 9.94 -1.55 -20.25
N SER A 18 10.29 -2.62 -20.97
CA SER A 18 11.26 -3.62 -20.50
C SER A 18 12.67 -3.03 -20.34
N LYS A 19 13.04 -2.02 -21.13
CA LYS A 19 14.35 -1.37 -21.07
C LYS A 19 14.48 -0.43 -19.86
N TYR A 20 13.43 0.32 -19.52
CA TYR A 20 13.50 1.35 -18.48
C TYR A 20 12.84 0.95 -17.15
N PHE A 21 11.92 -0.02 -17.18
CA PHE A 21 11.19 -0.54 -16.04
C PHE A 21 11.21 -2.08 -16.06
N ALA A 22 12.40 -2.67 -15.93
CA ALA A 22 12.64 -4.10 -16.14
C ALA A 22 11.74 -5.02 -15.27
N ASP A 23 11.35 -4.54 -14.09
CA ASP A 23 10.49 -5.30 -13.17
C ASP A 23 9.01 -5.36 -13.61
N PHE A 24 8.62 -4.51 -14.56
CA PHE A 24 7.26 -4.47 -15.11
C PHE A 24 7.14 -5.34 -16.36
N LEU A 25 6.57 -6.53 -16.17
CA LEU A 25 6.33 -7.49 -17.23
C LEU A 25 5.02 -7.18 -17.97
N PHE A 26 5.03 -7.29 -19.30
CA PHE A 26 3.79 -7.23 -20.07
C PHE A 26 2.92 -8.45 -19.78
N VAL A 27 1.70 -8.24 -19.30
CA VAL A 27 0.78 -9.33 -18.89
C VAL A 27 -0.41 -9.52 -19.81
N GLY A 28 -0.69 -8.56 -20.69
CA GLY A 28 -1.76 -8.70 -21.66
C GLY A 28 -2.25 -7.37 -22.22
N ASN A 29 -3.17 -7.48 -23.17
CA ASN A 29 -3.88 -6.34 -23.72
C ASN A 29 -5.34 -6.70 -23.93
N HIS A 30 -6.21 -5.71 -23.77
CA HIS A 30 -7.64 -5.81 -24.08
C HIS A 30 -8.02 -4.61 -24.95
N SER A 31 -8.47 -4.85 -26.18
CA SER A 31 -8.73 -3.79 -27.15
C SER A 31 -7.51 -2.85 -27.30
N ASN A 32 -7.64 -1.61 -26.84
CA ASN A 32 -6.67 -0.54 -26.89
C ASN A 32 -5.92 -0.31 -25.56
N PHE A 33 -6.09 -1.20 -24.58
CA PHE A 33 -5.41 -1.16 -23.29
C PHE A 33 -4.23 -2.14 -23.24
N TYR A 34 -3.12 -1.72 -22.65
CA TYR A 34 -1.92 -2.52 -22.41
C TYR A 34 -1.64 -2.55 -20.91
N ALA A 35 -1.45 -3.75 -20.34
CA ALA A 35 -1.09 -3.87 -18.93
C ALA A 35 0.33 -4.38 -18.74
N PHE A 36 0.98 -3.74 -17.77
CA PHE A 36 2.26 -4.11 -17.24
C PHE A 36 2.11 -4.42 -15.75
N ARG A 37 2.73 -5.51 -15.30
CA ARG A 37 2.67 -5.97 -13.91
C ARG A 37 4.06 -6.11 -13.33
N ARG A 38 4.27 -5.59 -12.14
CA ARG A 38 5.42 -5.91 -11.28
C ARG A 38 4.94 -6.74 -10.10
N GLU A 39 5.68 -7.80 -9.79
CA GLU A 39 5.48 -8.57 -8.56
C GLU A 39 6.42 -8.01 -7.49
N ASN A 40 5.88 -7.74 -6.31
CA ASN A 40 6.62 -7.27 -5.15
C ASN A 40 6.58 -8.32 -4.04
N GLU A 41 7.26 -8.02 -2.94
CA GLU A 41 7.18 -8.81 -1.72
C GLU A 41 5.73 -9.02 -1.25
N CYS A 42 5.51 -10.07 -0.47
CA CYS A 42 4.19 -10.40 0.09
C CYS A 42 3.09 -10.66 -0.94
N GLU A 43 3.44 -11.05 -2.18
CA GLU A 43 2.51 -11.28 -3.29
C GLU A 43 1.66 -10.05 -3.64
N ILE A 44 2.23 -8.85 -3.46
CA ILE A 44 1.60 -7.61 -3.91
C ILE A 44 1.97 -7.39 -5.38
N TYR A 45 0.97 -7.27 -6.23
CA TYR A 45 1.11 -7.04 -7.66
C TYR A 45 0.75 -5.59 -7.99
N ASP A 46 1.70 -4.88 -8.57
CA ASP A 46 1.52 -3.53 -9.11
C ASP A 46 1.15 -3.61 -10.58
N TYR A 47 0.18 -2.80 -10.99
CA TYR A 47 -0.31 -2.72 -12.36
C TYR A 47 -0.24 -1.29 -12.88
N ILE A 48 0.24 -1.16 -14.11
CA ILE A 48 0.15 0.05 -14.92
C ILE A 48 -0.67 -0.30 -16.16
N ILE A 49 -1.81 0.36 -16.35
CA ILE A 49 -2.65 0.22 -17.54
C ILE A 49 -2.49 1.45 -18.40
N ILE A 50 -2.08 1.23 -19.65
CA ILE A 50 -1.89 2.27 -20.65
C ILE A 50 -2.98 2.13 -21.71
N GLN A 51 -3.74 3.21 -21.95
CA GLN A 51 -4.72 3.28 -23.02
C GLN A 51 -4.10 3.95 -24.25
N LYS A 52 -4.48 3.45 -25.42
CA LYS A 52 -4.13 4.00 -26.73
C LYS A 52 -5.40 4.45 -27.44
N GLU A 53 -5.36 5.59 -28.09
CA GLU A 53 -6.39 6.00 -29.03
C GLU A 53 -5.79 6.47 -30.35
N PHE A 54 -6.61 6.40 -31.39
CA PHE A 54 -6.21 6.89 -32.71
C PHE A 54 -7.40 7.53 -33.38
N PHE A 55 -7.28 8.84 -33.63
CA PHE A 55 -8.31 9.63 -34.28
C PHE A 55 -7.67 10.62 -35.25
N ASP A 56 -8.19 10.68 -36.47
CA ASP A 56 -7.73 11.58 -37.55
C ASP A 56 -6.20 11.67 -37.75
N GLY A 57 -5.48 10.54 -37.62
CA GLY A 57 -4.03 10.51 -37.82
C GLY A 57 -3.20 10.86 -36.58
N ILE A 58 -3.85 11.19 -35.48
CA ILE A 58 -3.22 11.44 -34.19
C ILE A 58 -3.26 10.15 -33.38
N LEU A 59 -2.09 9.75 -32.88
CA LEU A 59 -1.96 8.70 -31.88
C LEU A 59 -1.91 9.36 -30.51
N SER A 60 -2.77 8.92 -29.61
CA SER A 60 -2.89 9.41 -28.24
C SER A 60 -2.63 8.27 -27.26
N VAL A 61 -1.82 8.50 -26.23
CA VAL A 61 -1.52 7.50 -25.19
C VAL A 61 -1.61 8.13 -23.80
N ILE A 62 -2.14 7.39 -22.84
CA ILE A 62 -2.35 7.85 -21.46
C ILE A 62 -2.22 6.68 -20.48
N ILE A 63 -1.76 6.93 -19.26
CA ILE A 63 -1.82 5.97 -18.16
C ILE A 63 -3.22 6.04 -17.55
N THR A 64 -4.09 5.10 -17.87
CA THR A 64 -5.51 5.18 -17.50
C THR A 64 -5.83 4.64 -16.11
N GLU A 65 -4.99 3.75 -15.57
CA GLU A 65 -5.20 3.16 -14.25
C GLU A 65 -3.88 2.63 -13.70
N VAL A 66 -3.69 2.78 -12.38
CA VAL A 66 -2.54 2.27 -11.65
C VAL A 66 -3.03 1.65 -10.35
N SER A 67 -2.61 0.43 -10.02
CA SER A 67 -3.16 -0.31 -8.88
C SER A 67 -2.15 -1.23 -8.21
N SER A 68 -2.16 -1.31 -6.89
CA SER A 68 -1.46 -2.34 -6.10
C SER A 68 -2.49 -3.26 -5.45
N CYS A 69 -2.41 -4.56 -5.68
CA CYS A 69 -3.37 -5.53 -5.14
C CYS A 69 -2.80 -6.95 -5.02
N TYR A 70 -3.56 -7.88 -4.42
CA TYR A 70 -3.19 -9.30 -4.35
C TYR A 70 -3.65 -10.12 -5.56
N ASN A 71 -4.31 -9.51 -6.55
CA ASN A 71 -4.84 -10.23 -7.70
C ASN A 71 -3.78 -10.33 -8.82
N LYS A 72 -3.07 -11.45 -8.88
CA LYS A 72 -2.09 -11.78 -9.94
C LYS A 72 -2.65 -11.77 -11.37
N ASN A 73 -3.96 -12.00 -11.53
CA ASN A 73 -4.59 -12.29 -12.82
C ASN A 73 -5.47 -11.14 -13.33
N TYR A 74 -5.20 -9.91 -12.89
CA TYR A 74 -5.95 -8.75 -13.36
C TYR A 74 -5.78 -8.56 -14.88
N ARG A 75 -6.91 -8.54 -15.61
CA ARG A 75 -6.96 -8.67 -17.07
C ARG A 75 -6.79 -7.37 -17.86
N ALA A 76 -6.26 -6.31 -17.26
CA ALA A 76 -6.13 -5.01 -17.92
C ALA A 76 -7.46 -4.37 -18.35
N ILE A 77 -8.57 -4.77 -17.72
CA ILE A 77 -9.87 -4.13 -17.96
C ILE A 77 -9.99 -3.04 -16.91
N PRO A 78 -9.80 -1.75 -17.27
CA PRO A 78 -9.86 -0.69 -16.30
C PRO A 78 -11.24 -0.67 -15.64
N HIS A 79 -11.29 -0.33 -14.35
CA HIS A 79 -12.54 -0.20 -13.63
C HIS A 79 -13.39 0.98 -14.12
N PHE A 80 -12.75 1.97 -14.74
CA PHE A 80 -13.38 3.14 -15.36
C PHE A 80 -12.72 3.45 -16.70
N THR A 81 -13.54 3.69 -17.73
CA THR A 81 -13.06 4.10 -19.06
C THR A 81 -12.90 5.62 -19.09
N VAL A 82 -11.69 6.12 -19.37
CA VAL A 82 -11.48 7.55 -19.68
C VAL A 82 -11.70 7.74 -21.17
N GLY A 83 -12.58 8.67 -21.53
CA GLY A 83 -12.81 9.07 -22.93
C GLY A 83 -11.89 10.21 -23.34
N TYR A 84 -11.51 10.23 -24.62
CA TYR A 84 -10.80 11.32 -25.30
C TYR A 84 -11.25 12.73 -24.87
N ASP A 85 -12.57 12.93 -24.76
CA ASP A 85 -13.20 14.25 -24.50
C ASP A 85 -12.99 14.80 -23.07
N THR A 86 -12.39 14.03 -22.18
CA THR A 86 -12.25 14.43 -20.76
C THR A 86 -10.86 14.89 -20.36
N ASP A 87 -9.83 14.72 -21.21
CA ASP A 87 -8.42 15.11 -20.98
C ASP A 87 -7.78 14.68 -19.64
N ILE A 88 -8.47 13.89 -18.81
CA ILE A 88 -8.06 13.56 -17.45
C ILE A 88 -7.66 12.08 -17.39
N ALA A 89 -6.36 11.81 -17.22
CA ALA A 89 -5.91 10.48 -16.81
C ALA A 89 -6.33 10.26 -15.36
N THR A 90 -7.35 9.45 -15.13
CA THR A 90 -7.67 9.07 -13.76
C THR A 90 -6.59 8.11 -13.24
N LEU A 91 -5.67 8.61 -12.41
CA LEU A 91 -4.87 7.79 -11.51
C LEU A 91 -5.80 7.25 -10.40
N ILE A 92 -6.79 6.44 -10.79
CA ILE A 92 -7.80 5.90 -9.89
C ILE A 92 -7.23 4.71 -9.17
N THR A 93 -7.41 4.81 -7.87
CA THR A 93 -7.29 3.78 -6.86
C THR A 93 -8.68 3.65 -6.29
N ALA A 94 -9.12 2.42 -6.04
CA ALA A 94 -10.52 2.06 -5.79
C ALA A 94 -11.27 2.83 -4.67
N LYS A 95 -10.65 3.75 -3.91
CA LYS A 95 -11.35 4.54 -2.88
C LYS A 95 -10.89 5.99 -2.65
N ASN A 96 -9.94 6.55 -3.38
CA ASN A 96 -9.59 7.98 -3.32
C ASN A 96 -8.83 8.37 -4.59
N THR A 97 -9.40 9.28 -5.38
CA THR A 97 -8.79 9.84 -6.59
C THR A 97 -7.60 10.73 -6.20
N TYR A 98 -6.40 10.39 -6.68
CA TYR A 98 -5.31 11.35 -6.65
C TYR A 98 -5.58 12.43 -7.72
N ASN A 99 -5.40 13.68 -7.33
CA ASN A 99 -5.51 14.83 -8.22
C ASN A 99 -4.19 14.91 -9.02
N THR A 100 -4.04 14.11 -10.08
CA THR A 100 -2.85 14.14 -10.95
C THR A 100 -3.17 14.85 -12.26
N ALA A 101 -2.32 15.80 -12.63
CA ALA A 101 -2.40 16.54 -13.90
C ALA A 101 -1.80 15.74 -15.08
N THR A 102 -1.98 14.42 -15.06
CA THR A 102 -1.57 13.51 -16.15
C THR A 102 -2.64 13.53 -17.22
N GLY A 103 -2.25 13.84 -18.46
CA GLY A 103 -3.16 13.96 -19.60
C GLY A 103 -2.76 13.02 -20.74
N TRP A 104 -3.41 13.19 -21.89
CA TRP A 104 -3.04 12.49 -23.11
C TRP A 104 -1.73 13.03 -23.69
N HIS A 105 -0.83 12.11 -24.05
CA HIS A 105 0.31 12.43 -24.89
C HIS A 105 0.00 12.10 -26.33
N ASN A 106 0.20 13.09 -27.20
CA ASN A 106 -0.24 13.03 -28.59
C ASN A 106 0.94 13.16 -29.53
N ILE A 107 0.95 12.35 -30.58
CA ILE A 107 1.87 12.50 -31.71
C ILE A 107 1.11 12.36 -33.02
N GLU A 108 1.68 12.92 -34.09
CA GLU A 108 1.28 12.48 -35.42
C GLU A 108 1.68 11.00 -35.55
N SER A 109 0.85 10.18 -36.19
CA SER A 109 1.08 8.73 -36.30
C SER A 109 2.24 8.38 -37.26
N LYS A 110 3.45 8.86 -36.91
CA LYS A 110 4.74 8.68 -37.56
C LYS A 110 5.67 7.93 -36.61
N ALA A 111 6.40 6.95 -37.13
CA ALA A 111 7.24 6.06 -36.32
C ALA A 111 8.36 6.80 -35.55
N GLU A 112 8.88 7.89 -36.13
CA GLU A 112 9.97 8.69 -35.56
C GLU A 112 9.59 9.36 -34.22
N GLN A 113 8.32 9.69 -34.04
CA GLN A 113 7.82 10.38 -32.84
C GLN A 113 7.46 9.42 -31.69
N LEU A 114 7.55 8.10 -31.90
CA LEU A 114 7.17 7.12 -30.87
C LEU A 114 8.08 7.15 -29.64
N ASN A 115 9.38 7.40 -29.82
CA ASN A 115 10.29 7.46 -28.68
C ASN A 115 9.98 8.67 -27.80
N ASP A 116 9.71 9.83 -28.41
CA ASP A 116 9.34 11.04 -27.67
C ASP A 116 8.05 10.83 -26.88
N LEU A 117 7.07 10.15 -27.49
CA LEU A 117 5.84 9.75 -26.81
C LEU A 117 6.09 8.85 -25.59
N PHE A 118 6.99 7.86 -25.72
CA PHE A 118 7.30 6.96 -24.62
C PHE A 118 8.15 7.62 -23.52
N GLU A 119 9.01 8.60 -23.86
CA GLU A 119 9.71 9.41 -22.87
C GLU A 119 8.73 10.23 -22.01
N LEU A 120 7.62 10.71 -22.58
CA LEU A 120 6.57 11.39 -21.82
C LEU A 120 5.87 10.41 -20.85
N ILE A 121 5.51 9.21 -21.32
CA ILE A 121 4.94 8.17 -20.45
C ILE A 121 5.92 7.77 -19.35
N LYS A 122 7.22 7.66 -19.65
CA LYS A 122 8.26 7.39 -18.66
C LYS A 122 8.29 8.46 -17.58
N LYS A 123 8.27 9.75 -17.96
CA LYS A 123 8.22 10.86 -17.00
C LYS A 123 7.00 10.78 -16.09
N ASP A 124 5.84 10.41 -16.61
CA ASP A 124 4.64 10.24 -15.79
C ASP A 124 4.80 9.10 -14.79
N ILE A 125 5.41 7.99 -15.22
CA ILE A 125 5.68 6.85 -14.33
C ILE A 125 6.63 7.27 -13.20
N ASP A 126 7.73 7.94 -13.54
CA ASP A 126 8.74 8.39 -12.58
C ASP A 126 8.18 9.41 -11.59
N ASN A 127 7.36 10.36 -12.07
CA ASN A 127 6.85 11.47 -11.26
C ASN A 127 5.66 11.09 -10.37
N TYR A 128 4.79 10.18 -10.82
CA TYR A 128 3.49 9.96 -10.18
C TYR A 128 3.22 8.52 -9.78
N VAL A 129 3.61 7.56 -10.62
CA VAL A 129 3.21 6.16 -10.45
C VAL A 129 4.01 5.47 -9.36
N MET A 130 5.32 5.71 -9.28
CA MET A 130 6.18 5.05 -8.29
C MET A 130 5.86 5.46 -6.84
N ASP A 131 5.69 6.75 -6.58
CA ASP A 131 5.28 7.28 -5.27
C ASP A 131 3.89 6.75 -4.85
N TYR A 132 2.97 6.62 -5.83
CA TYR A 132 1.67 6.03 -5.60
C TYR A 132 1.75 4.57 -5.13
N PHE A 133 2.57 3.74 -5.78
CA PHE A 133 2.78 2.35 -5.36
C PHE A 133 3.36 2.27 -3.94
N GLU A 134 4.35 3.10 -3.62
CA GLU A 134 4.94 3.11 -2.28
C GLU A 134 3.88 3.44 -1.20
N LYS A 135 3.03 4.43 -1.44
CA LYS A 135 1.92 4.78 -0.54
C LYS A 135 0.91 3.64 -0.40
N CYS A 136 0.62 2.93 -1.48
CA CYS A 136 -0.28 1.78 -1.44
C CYS A 136 0.30 0.60 -0.70
N HIS A 137 1.56 0.26 -0.92
CA HIS A 137 2.23 -0.82 -0.21
C HIS A 137 2.26 -0.56 1.30
N LYS A 138 2.57 0.67 1.72
CA LYS A 138 2.52 1.06 3.14
C LYS A 138 1.14 0.79 3.74
N LYS A 139 0.07 1.13 3.02
CA LYS A 139 -1.32 0.92 3.46
C LYS A 139 -1.74 -0.56 3.44
N ILE A 140 -1.44 -1.27 2.36
CA ILE A 140 -1.77 -2.69 2.21
C ILE A 140 -1.07 -3.52 3.27
N ASN A 141 0.21 -3.23 3.51
CA ASN A 141 0.98 -3.88 4.55
C ASN A 141 0.40 -3.56 5.94
N SER A 142 0.05 -2.29 6.24
CA SER A 142 -0.61 -1.99 7.52
C SER A 142 -1.91 -2.75 7.71
N ASP A 143 -2.74 -2.87 6.67
CA ASP A 143 -4.04 -3.53 6.75
C ASP A 143 -3.91 -5.07 6.88
N LYS A 144 -2.97 -5.70 6.15
CA LYS A 144 -2.65 -7.13 6.29
C LYS A 144 -2.11 -7.45 7.67
N TYR A 145 -1.17 -6.66 8.18
CA TYR A 145 -0.63 -6.83 9.53
C TYR A 145 -1.73 -6.75 10.57
N MET A 146 -2.61 -5.75 10.47
CA MET A 146 -3.73 -5.57 11.38
C MET A 146 -4.71 -6.75 11.32
N THR A 147 -4.98 -7.29 10.15
CA THR A 147 -5.90 -8.43 9.97
C THR A 147 -5.34 -9.71 10.59
N VAL A 148 -4.10 -10.08 10.26
CA VAL A 148 -3.44 -11.28 10.81
C VAL A 148 -3.28 -11.16 12.32
N MET A 149 -2.83 -9.99 12.79
CA MET A 149 -2.72 -9.70 14.21
C MET A 149 -4.07 -9.85 14.92
N ASN A 150 -5.13 -9.21 14.43
CA ASN A 150 -6.45 -9.26 15.09
C ASN A 150 -6.97 -10.71 15.16
N CYS A 151 -6.88 -11.48 14.08
CA CYS A 151 -7.31 -12.87 14.08
C CYS A 151 -6.49 -13.73 15.06
N TYR A 152 -5.16 -13.60 15.06
CA TYR A 152 -4.28 -14.35 15.95
C TYR A 152 -4.53 -14.00 17.41
N VAL A 153 -4.52 -12.72 17.74
CA VAL A 153 -4.66 -12.23 19.12
C VAL A 153 -6.02 -12.61 19.69
N GLN A 154 -7.11 -12.49 18.91
CA GLN A 154 -8.44 -12.93 19.36
C GLN A 154 -8.51 -14.44 19.62
N ALA A 155 -7.85 -15.25 18.78
CA ALA A 155 -7.80 -16.69 18.97
C ALA A 155 -6.99 -17.05 20.23
N GLN A 156 -5.79 -16.49 20.38
CA GLN A 156 -4.93 -16.75 21.53
C GLN A 156 -5.52 -16.25 22.85
N PHE A 157 -6.22 -15.10 22.83
CA PHE A 157 -6.87 -14.57 24.02
C PHE A 157 -7.88 -15.56 24.62
N LYS A 158 -8.64 -16.26 23.78
CA LYS A 158 -9.60 -17.29 24.21
C LYS A 158 -8.93 -18.53 24.80
N MET A 159 -7.64 -18.73 24.56
CA MET A 159 -6.87 -19.88 25.04
C MET A 159 -6.07 -19.59 26.32
N LEU A 160 -6.10 -18.36 26.82
CA LEU A 160 -5.41 -17.99 28.05
C LEU A 160 -6.01 -18.73 29.24
N CYS A 161 -5.16 -19.32 30.09
CA CYS A 161 -5.58 -19.88 31.37
C CYS A 161 -5.70 -18.79 32.45
N ASP A 162 -6.36 -19.12 33.57
CA ASP A 162 -6.60 -18.16 34.66
C ASP A 162 -5.31 -17.52 35.22
N ASN A 163 -4.23 -18.29 35.29
CA ASN A 163 -2.92 -17.79 35.74
C ASN A 163 -2.36 -16.73 34.80
N GLU A 164 -2.46 -16.98 33.49
CA GLU A 164 -2.01 -16.03 32.46
C GLU A 164 -2.89 -14.77 32.46
N ILE A 165 -4.21 -14.95 32.59
CA ILE A 165 -5.16 -13.84 32.73
C ILE A 165 -4.82 -12.98 33.94
N ASN A 166 -4.54 -13.58 35.09
CA ASN A 166 -4.19 -12.84 36.31
C ASN A 166 -2.84 -12.12 36.20
N SER A 167 -1.86 -12.73 35.53
CA SER A 167 -0.57 -12.09 35.23
C SER A 167 -0.74 -10.87 34.33
N ILE A 168 -1.56 -10.96 33.28
CA ILE A 168 -1.87 -9.83 32.40
C ILE A 168 -2.68 -8.77 33.17
N LYS A 169 -3.61 -9.22 34.03
CA LYS A 169 -4.25 -8.48 35.13
C LYS A 169 -3.30 -7.48 35.79
N GLN A 170 -2.30 -8.07 36.44
CA GLN A 170 -1.31 -7.37 37.22
C GLN A 170 -0.45 -6.44 36.36
N TYR A 171 -0.06 -6.91 35.17
CA TYR A 171 0.67 -6.10 34.20
C TYR A 171 -0.05 -4.79 33.84
N LEU A 172 -1.35 -4.84 33.52
CA LEU A 172 -2.12 -3.64 33.19
C LEU A 172 -2.17 -2.63 34.35
N VAL A 173 -2.30 -3.14 35.59
CA VAL A 173 -2.26 -2.31 36.80
C VAL A 173 -0.90 -1.64 36.96
N ASP A 174 0.19 -2.37 36.75
CA ASP A 174 1.55 -1.85 36.93
C ASP A 174 1.93 -0.84 35.85
N VAL A 175 1.50 -1.08 34.61
CA VAL A 175 1.61 -0.11 33.50
C VAL A 175 0.88 1.19 33.86
N ASN A 176 -0.35 1.12 34.37
CA ASN A 176 -1.09 2.33 34.73
C ASN A 176 -0.47 3.08 35.91
N LYS A 177 0.05 2.36 36.91
CA LYS A 177 0.79 2.98 38.03
C LYS A 177 2.04 3.71 37.53
N ALA A 178 2.81 3.10 36.64
CA ALA A 178 3.99 3.72 36.03
C ALA A 178 3.61 4.99 35.26
N TYR A 179 2.54 4.93 34.45
CA TYR A 179 2.02 6.08 33.71
C TYR A 179 1.57 7.22 34.65
N SER A 180 0.81 6.89 35.69
CA SER A 180 0.36 7.85 36.70
C SER A 180 1.52 8.52 37.45
N ALA A 181 2.58 7.77 37.76
CA ALA A 181 3.79 8.29 38.39
C ALA A 181 4.55 9.25 37.45
N TYR A 182 4.73 8.87 36.18
CA TYR A 182 5.36 9.71 35.17
C TYR A 182 4.60 11.02 34.96
N ARG A 183 3.27 10.96 34.81
CA ARG A 183 2.43 12.14 34.68
C ARG A 183 2.57 13.11 35.85
N LYS A 184 2.66 12.59 37.09
CA LYS A 184 2.94 13.40 38.29
C LYS A 184 4.33 14.03 38.23
N MET A 185 5.34 13.30 37.77
CA MET A 185 6.70 13.81 37.59
C MET A 185 6.76 14.93 36.54
N CYS A 186 6.16 14.75 35.37
CA CYS A 186 6.11 15.78 34.31
C CYS A 186 5.45 17.06 34.83
N LYS A 187 4.30 16.95 35.52
CA LYS A 187 3.64 18.10 36.17
C LYS A 187 4.53 18.81 37.18
N LYS A 188 5.29 18.06 37.98
CA LYS A 188 6.20 18.63 39.00
C LYS A 188 7.42 19.32 38.38
N THR A 189 7.88 18.84 37.23
CA THR A 189 9.13 19.29 36.58
C THR A 189 8.91 20.29 35.45
N GLY A 190 7.65 20.51 35.03
CA GLY A 190 7.32 21.32 33.85
C GLY A 190 7.72 20.66 32.53
N ALA A 191 8.14 19.40 32.55
CA ALA A 191 8.51 18.65 31.35
C ALA A 191 7.27 18.32 30.52
N ILE A 192 7.39 18.44 29.20
CA ILE A 192 6.37 18.00 28.24
C ILE A 192 6.29 16.47 28.32
N GLU A 193 5.08 15.92 28.43
CA GLU A 193 4.86 14.48 28.34
C GLU A 193 5.31 14.00 26.95
N THR A 194 6.37 13.18 26.86
CA THR A 194 6.86 12.65 25.57
C THR A 194 6.40 11.21 25.35
N ILE A 195 6.18 10.86 24.08
CA ILE A 195 5.76 9.50 23.67
C ILE A 195 6.84 8.45 23.98
N GLU A 196 8.11 8.88 24.08
CA GLU A 196 9.27 8.00 24.31
C GLU A 196 9.26 7.26 25.65
N TYR A 197 8.50 7.73 26.66
CA TYR A 197 8.41 7.02 27.94
C TYR A 197 7.65 5.68 27.83
N PHE A 198 6.76 5.54 26.84
CA PHE A 198 6.08 4.26 26.56
C PHE A 198 7.03 3.18 26.06
N ASP A 199 8.16 3.56 25.47
CA ASP A 199 9.18 2.62 24.97
C ASP A 199 9.95 1.95 26.13
N ILE A 200 9.90 2.49 27.35
CA ILE A 200 10.67 2.04 28.51
C ILE A 200 9.89 1.03 29.37
N ILE A 201 8.55 1.00 29.25
CA ILE A 201 7.74 0.06 30.02
C ILE A 201 7.94 -1.36 29.47
N PRO A 202 8.42 -2.32 30.29
CA PRO A 202 8.65 -3.68 29.82
C PRO A 202 7.38 -4.29 29.23
N VAL A 203 7.46 -4.81 28.01
CA VAL A 203 6.33 -5.50 27.38
C VAL A 203 6.12 -6.84 28.08
N HIS A 204 4.90 -7.17 28.49
CA HIS A 204 4.59 -8.44 29.15
C HIS A 204 5.03 -9.64 28.30
N THR A 205 5.55 -10.69 28.93
CA THR A 205 6.13 -11.86 28.25
C THR A 205 5.16 -12.54 27.28
N ILE A 206 3.87 -12.63 27.61
CA ILE A 206 2.82 -13.15 26.72
C ILE A 206 2.68 -12.28 25.46
N VAL A 207 2.70 -10.96 25.61
CA VAL A 207 2.62 -10.03 24.47
C VAL A 207 3.87 -10.18 23.61
N GLN A 208 5.06 -10.32 24.21
CA GLN A 208 6.29 -10.57 23.47
C GLN A 208 6.22 -11.87 22.67
N LYS A 209 5.73 -12.95 23.28
CA LYS A 209 5.52 -14.24 22.61
C LYS A 209 4.57 -14.11 21.42
N TRP A 210 3.43 -13.44 21.61
CA TRP A 210 2.46 -13.24 20.53
C TRP A 210 3.03 -12.41 19.39
N LEU A 211 3.84 -11.38 19.66
CA LEU A 211 4.52 -10.61 18.62
C LEU A 211 5.45 -11.50 17.79
N VAL A 212 6.21 -12.39 18.43
CA VAL A 212 7.10 -13.35 17.75
C VAL A 212 6.28 -14.33 16.89
N ASP A 213 5.17 -14.84 17.42
CA ASP A 213 4.33 -15.79 16.68
C ASP A 213 3.65 -15.13 15.47
N ILE A 214 3.15 -13.89 15.63
CA ILE A 214 2.57 -13.13 14.51
C ILE A 214 3.64 -12.83 13.46
N GLN A 215 4.84 -12.44 13.89
CA GLN A 215 5.97 -12.21 12.98
C GLN A 215 6.32 -13.47 12.17
N LYS A 216 6.34 -14.64 12.83
CA LYS A 216 6.51 -15.94 12.14
C LYS A 216 5.37 -16.22 11.16
N ALA A 217 4.11 -15.99 11.58
CA ALA A 217 2.95 -16.25 10.74
C ALA A 217 2.90 -15.35 9.49
N LEU A 218 3.52 -14.18 9.55
CA LEU A 218 3.65 -13.24 8.45
C LEU A 218 4.79 -13.58 7.49
N ASN A 219 5.63 -14.58 7.80
CA ASN A 219 6.89 -14.87 7.12
C ASN A 219 7.80 -13.64 7.00
N ASP A 220 7.72 -12.72 7.97
CA ASP A 220 8.47 -11.47 7.94
C ASP A 220 9.69 -11.56 8.86
N CYS A 221 10.88 -11.32 8.29
CA CYS A 221 12.13 -11.33 9.02
C CYS A 221 12.24 -10.17 10.01
N TYR A 222 11.51 -9.05 9.81
CA TYR A 222 11.64 -7.88 10.68
C TYR A 222 10.40 -6.96 10.70
N LEU A 223 9.68 -6.95 11.82
CA LEU A 223 8.68 -5.91 12.09
C LEU A 223 9.37 -4.58 12.42
N SER A 224 9.03 -3.52 11.67
CA SER A 224 9.53 -2.18 11.96
C SER A 224 9.13 -1.72 13.37
N LYS A 225 9.91 -0.80 13.97
CA LYS A 225 9.67 -0.28 15.33
C LYS A 225 8.25 0.31 15.48
N SER A 226 7.77 1.04 14.46
CA SER A 226 6.45 1.65 14.46
C SER A 226 5.32 0.61 14.43
N ILE A 227 5.45 -0.42 13.60
CA ILE A 227 4.46 -1.51 13.52
C ILE A 227 4.42 -2.29 14.83
N LYS A 228 5.58 -2.66 15.38
CA LYS A 228 5.67 -3.37 16.66
C LYS A 228 5.00 -2.60 17.80
N MET A 229 5.22 -1.28 17.88
CA MET A 229 4.59 -0.43 18.88
C MET A 229 3.06 -0.35 18.71
N GLN A 230 2.58 -0.24 17.47
CA GLN A 230 1.15 -0.25 17.19
C GLN A 230 0.51 -1.59 17.60
N MET A 231 1.18 -2.72 17.34
CA MET A 231 0.71 -4.04 17.74
C MET A 231 0.61 -4.19 19.26
N ILE A 232 1.63 -3.74 20.00
CA ILE A 232 1.61 -3.73 21.47
C ILE A 232 0.42 -2.92 21.99
N LYS A 233 0.19 -1.72 21.44
CA LYS A 233 -0.96 -0.88 21.80
C LYS A 233 -2.28 -1.60 21.57
N ASN A 234 -2.47 -2.20 20.39
CA ASN A 234 -3.72 -2.89 20.03
C ASN A 234 -3.98 -4.12 20.92
N ILE A 235 -2.95 -4.92 21.21
CA ILE A 235 -3.06 -6.08 22.14
C ILE A 235 -3.43 -5.60 23.54
N THR A 236 -2.81 -4.52 24.01
CA THR A 236 -3.09 -3.94 25.34
C THR A 236 -4.52 -3.42 25.43
N VAL A 237 -5.02 -2.75 24.39
CA VAL A 237 -6.43 -2.31 24.29
C VAL A 237 -7.37 -3.52 24.35
N LEU A 238 -7.08 -4.58 23.59
CA LEU A 238 -7.89 -5.80 23.63
C LEU A 238 -7.98 -6.40 25.04
N PHE A 239 -6.85 -6.48 25.76
CA PHE A 239 -6.84 -6.97 27.14
C PHE A 239 -7.69 -6.10 28.06
N ARG A 240 -7.50 -4.77 27.99
CA ARG A 240 -8.28 -3.82 28.79
C ARG A 240 -9.78 -4.01 28.58
N ASP A 241 -10.20 -4.07 27.32
CA ASP A 241 -11.60 -4.15 26.95
C ASP A 241 -12.21 -5.51 27.38
N ASN A 242 -11.50 -6.62 27.19
CA ASN A 242 -12.01 -7.95 27.58
C ASN A 242 -11.99 -8.19 29.10
N PHE A 243 -11.10 -7.54 29.84
CA PHE A 243 -11.06 -7.65 31.29
C PHE A 243 -11.90 -6.59 32.02
N ASN A 244 -12.65 -5.75 31.28
CA ASN A 244 -13.45 -4.65 31.81
C ASN A 244 -12.64 -3.63 32.66
N PHE A 245 -11.37 -3.41 32.32
CA PHE A 245 -10.50 -2.45 33.01
C PHE A 245 -10.67 -1.02 32.46
N TYR A 246 -11.91 -0.52 32.42
CA TYR A 246 -12.23 0.82 31.89
C TYR A 246 -11.89 1.97 32.85
N HIS A 247 -11.52 1.66 34.09
CA HIS A 247 -11.24 2.62 35.16
C HIS A 247 -9.75 2.75 35.52
N LEU A 248 -8.87 2.03 34.81
CA LEU A 248 -7.43 2.29 34.79
C LEU A 248 -7.12 3.25 33.63
#